data_AF-A0AAV2B3Z9-F1
#
_entry.id   AF-A0AAV2B3Z9-F1
#
_cell.length_a   1.000
_cell.length_b   1.000
_cell.length_c   1.000
_cell.angle_alpha   90.00
_cell.angle_beta   90.00
_cell.angle_gamma   90.00
#
_symmetry.space_group_name_H-M   'P 1'
#
loop_
_entity.id
_entity.type
_entity.pdbx_description
1 polymer ?
#
loop_
_entity_poly.entity_id
_entity_poly.type
_entity_poly.pdbx_seq_one_letter_code
_entity_poly.pdbx_strand_id
1 'polypeptide(L)'
;MMCDILMKIIKIFLKNQIILDDIFTRAWNVSYSKITFNELDAVINDTIKPIIQHLMVVMRDPDRKRIIKESLQLLQLYHNVRNLVQYVLNDLPSERAVLSMDEYSSWFGEELILEWFLLCDMYTKPFIKRAVVADNMERLNNNIPHGTSVPDVVSIIDEMVIDVWTKLTWEEQFYTHAALLDAVRTCVMDYVQAVYDKLVTEDFYGAKKNLGINEKLCVAMSDTYAVFEHLYTTKNKIKGILRVAESKYGFTIMDPMASIGNQMQIEISAIYLIILDEIKKIFQKFIKRVLRGTLDIFMSSSTIIAEACAYIEKVLEILYLNLKAESFYIVLRHIWILTISSVKRGLGYYKELKQKIELKLKIQDKTLLQKAYLCV
;
A
#
# COMPACT_ATOMS: atom_id res chain seq x y z
N MET A 1 -9.00 22.26 28.60
CA MET A 1 -9.45 23.24 29.63
C MET A 1 -10.81 23.87 29.29
N MET A 2 -10.97 24.58 28.16
CA MET A 2 -12.26 25.20 27.79
C MET A 2 -13.38 24.16 27.55
N CYS A 3 -13.10 23.12 26.75
CA CYS A 3 -14.05 22.02 26.54
C CYS A 3 -14.39 21.25 27.83
N ASP A 4 -13.45 21.13 28.77
CA ASP A 4 -13.68 20.46 30.05
C ASP A 4 -14.62 21.27 30.96
N ILE A 5 -14.50 22.59 30.94
CA ILE A 5 -15.39 23.51 31.67
C ILE A 5 -16.79 23.46 31.05
N LEU A 6 -16.89 23.51 29.73
CA LEU A 6 -18.17 23.38 29.01
C LEU A 6 -18.84 22.03 29.28
N MET A 7 -18.09 20.92 29.26
CA MET A 7 -18.62 19.60 29.60
C MET A 7 -19.15 19.53 31.03
N LYS A 8 -18.47 20.16 32.00
CA LYS A 8 -18.96 20.23 33.38
C LYS A 8 -20.25 21.04 33.50
N ILE A 9 -20.32 22.17 32.78
CA ILE A 9 -21.51 23.03 32.75
C ILE A 9 -22.69 22.29 32.11
N ILE A 10 -22.48 21.64 30.97
CA ILE A 10 -23.52 20.86 30.27
C ILE A 10 -24.00 19.69 31.14
N LYS A 11 -23.09 18.96 31.82
CA LYS A 11 -23.49 17.91 32.76
C LYS A 11 -24.40 18.41 33.87
N ILE A 12 -24.22 19.65 34.34
CA ILE A 12 -25.09 20.26 35.36
C ILE A 12 -26.47 20.56 34.78
N PHE A 13 -26.53 21.10 33.56
CA PHE A 13 -27.78 21.40 32.86
C PHE A 13 -28.59 20.14 32.52
N LEU A 14 -27.94 19.07 32.07
CA LEU A 14 -28.61 17.83 31.67
C LEU A 14 -29.07 16.97 32.86
N LYS A 15 -28.40 17.05 34.01
CA LYS A 15 -28.66 16.18 35.17
C LYS A 15 -30.11 16.22 35.67
N ASN A 16 -30.79 17.36 35.54
CA ASN A 16 -32.16 17.55 36.04
C ASN A 16 -33.15 17.85 34.91
N GLN A 17 -32.78 17.59 33.66
CA GLN A 17 -33.52 17.99 32.47
C GLN A 17 -34.99 17.56 32.49
N ILE A 18 -35.27 16.29 32.84
CA ILE A 18 -36.64 15.75 32.89
C ILE A 18 -37.51 16.48 33.93
N ILE A 19 -36.95 16.73 35.11
CA ILE A 19 -37.67 17.38 36.21
C ILE A 19 -37.93 18.85 35.85
N LEU A 20 -36.94 19.52 35.25
CA LEU A 20 -37.06 20.91 34.86
C LEU A 20 -37.99 21.11 33.66
N ASP A 21 -38.04 20.17 32.70
CA ASP A 21 -39.02 20.19 31.62
C ASP A 21 -40.45 20.09 32.13
N ASP A 22 -40.72 19.19 33.08
CA ASP A 22 -42.05 19.03 33.67
C ASP A 22 -42.48 20.28 34.46
N ILE A 23 -41.54 20.93 35.17
CA ILE A 23 -41.82 22.20 35.85
C ILE A 23 -42.10 23.31 34.83
N PHE A 24 -41.26 23.45 33.80
CA PHE A 24 -41.38 24.53 32.82
C PHE A 24 -42.63 24.38 31.95
N THR A 25 -42.98 23.14 31.58
CA THR A 25 -44.18 22.86 30.81
C THR A 25 -45.43 23.20 31.62
N ARG A 26 -45.46 22.83 32.91
CA ARG A 26 -46.62 23.12 33.78
C ARG A 26 -46.76 24.61 34.13
N ALA A 27 -45.66 25.31 34.36
CA ALA A 27 -45.69 26.70 34.81
C ALA A 27 -45.80 27.72 33.67
N TRP A 28 -45.18 27.44 32.52
CA TRP A 28 -45.06 28.40 31.40
C TRP A 28 -45.40 27.84 30.03
N ASN A 29 -45.84 26.57 29.93
CA ASN A 29 -46.13 25.89 28.66
C ASN A 29 -44.97 25.92 27.65
N VAL A 30 -43.73 25.85 28.16
CA VAL A 30 -42.50 25.82 27.37
C VAL A 30 -41.59 24.69 27.86
N SER A 31 -40.75 24.15 26.98
CA SER A 31 -39.75 23.13 27.36
C SER A 31 -38.46 23.80 27.81
N TYR A 32 -38.03 23.45 29.02
CA TYR A 32 -36.72 23.80 29.57
C TYR A 32 -35.58 23.31 28.67
N SER A 33 -35.66 22.07 28.20
CA SER A 33 -34.71 21.45 27.28
C SER A 33 -34.55 22.28 26.02
N LYS A 34 -35.66 22.61 25.36
CA LYS A 34 -35.63 23.39 24.10
C LYS A 34 -34.95 24.74 24.30
N ILE A 35 -35.24 25.44 25.38
CA ILE A 35 -34.59 26.72 25.71
C ILE A 35 -33.10 26.50 25.97
N THR A 36 -32.76 25.55 26.84
CA THR A 36 -31.38 25.28 27.25
C THR A 36 -30.51 24.86 26.07
N PHE A 37 -31.03 24.04 25.16
CA PHE A 37 -30.29 23.62 23.98
C PHE A 37 -30.08 24.75 22.97
N ASN A 38 -31.06 25.63 22.77
CA ASN A 38 -30.89 26.81 21.92
C ASN A 38 -29.86 27.80 22.50
N GLU A 39 -29.88 28.01 23.82
CA GLU A 39 -28.89 28.85 24.50
C GLU A 39 -27.49 28.22 24.47
N LEU A 40 -27.39 26.90 24.62
CA LEU A 40 -26.11 26.19 24.46
C LEU A 40 -25.58 26.29 23.03
N ASP A 41 -26.45 26.15 22.02
CA ASP A 41 -26.09 26.32 20.61
C ASP A 41 -25.57 27.74 20.35
N ALA A 42 -26.26 28.77 20.87
CA ALA A 42 -25.82 30.15 20.77
C ALA A 42 -24.46 30.37 21.46
N VAL A 43 -24.26 29.88 22.69
CA VAL A 43 -22.99 30.01 23.41
C VAL A 43 -21.84 29.32 22.67
N ILE A 44 -22.07 28.11 22.16
CA ILE A 44 -21.08 27.36 21.38
C ILE A 44 -20.76 28.10 20.08
N ASN A 45 -21.78 28.53 19.34
CA ASN A 45 -21.62 29.25 18.08
C ASN A 45 -20.97 30.63 18.25
N ASP A 46 -21.26 31.35 19.34
CA ASP A 46 -20.76 32.72 19.53
C ASP A 46 -19.38 32.73 20.21
N THR A 47 -19.01 31.66 20.91
CA THR A 47 -17.73 31.57 21.62
C THR A 47 -16.71 30.69 20.89
N ILE A 48 -17.09 29.47 20.51
CA ILE A 48 -16.14 28.46 20.01
C ILE A 48 -15.85 28.66 18.53
N LYS A 49 -16.89 28.89 17.71
CA LYS A 49 -16.74 29.02 16.26
C LYS A 49 -15.84 30.21 15.85
N PRO A 50 -15.93 31.42 16.46
CA PRO A 50 -14.99 32.51 16.13
C PRO A 50 -13.54 32.18 16.48
N ILE A 51 -13.31 31.44 17.58
CA ILE A 51 -11.97 30.98 17.95
C ILE A 51 -11.42 30.00 16.91
N ILE A 52 -12.22 29.01 16.49
CA ILE A 52 -11.84 28.06 15.44
C ILE A 52 -11.52 28.81 14.14
N GLN A 53 -12.40 29.70 13.70
CA GLN A 53 -12.21 30.48 12.47
C GLN A 53 -10.94 31.33 12.52
N HIS A 54 -10.65 31.96 13.67
CA HIS A 54 -9.41 32.69 13.86
C HIS A 54 -8.18 31.78 13.75
N LEU A 55 -8.21 30.61 14.40
CA LEU A 55 -7.11 29.64 14.32
C LEU A 55 -6.92 29.09 12.90
N MET A 56 -8.00 28.89 12.14
CA MET A 56 -7.93 28.48 10.74
C MET A 56 -7.30 29.53 9.83
N VAL A 57 -7.48 30.82 10.13
CA VAL A 57 -6.76 31.89 9.41
C VAL A 57 -5.26 31.83 9.71
N VAL A 58 -4.87 31.58 10.96
CA VAL A 58 -3.47 31.45 11.36
C VAL A 58 -2.80 30.24 10.70
N MET A 59 -3.52 29.13 10.52
CA MET A 59 -3.01 27.93 9.83
C MET A 59 -2.60 28.16 8.37
N ARG A 60 -3.16 29.18 7.70
CA ARG A 60 -2.83 29.47 6.30
C ARG A 60 -1.46 30.13 6.11
N ASP A 61 -0.72 30.37 7.20
CA ASP A 61 0.64 30.91 7.18
C ASP A 61 1.66 29.84 6.72
N PRO A 62 2.47 30.09 5.67
CA PRO A 62 3.32 29.09 5.01
C PRO A 62 4.51 28.51 5.81
N ASP A 63 4.73 28.88 7.07
CA ASP A 63 5.88 28.40 7.87
C ASP A 63 5.71 26.95 8.40
N ARG A 64 6.08 25.96 7.58
CA ARG A 64 5.84 24.51 7.77
C ARG A 64 6.20 23.91 9.14
N LYS A 65 7.18 24.42 9.88
CA LYS A 65 7.56 23.84 11.20
C LYS A 65 6.59 24.22 12.31
N ARG A 66 5.96 25.38 12.20
CA ARG A 66 4.94 25.87 13.12
C ARG A 66 3.60 25.14 12.90
N ILE A 67 3.30 24.83 11.64
CA ILE A 67 2.07 24.18 11.19
C ILE A 67 1.82 22.82 11.87
N ILE A 68 2.81 21.92 11.99
CA ILE A 68 2.57 20.55 12.53
C ILE A 68 1.97 20.56 13.94
N LYS A 69 2.54 21.35 14.85
CA LYS A 69 2.08 21.40 16.26
C LYS A 69 0.70 22.04 16.34
N GLU A 70 0.46 23.09 15.56
CA GLU A 70 -0.81 23.80 15.51
C GLU A 70 -1.91 22.93 14.87
N SER A 71 -1.61 22.20 13.80
CA SER A 71 -2.49 21.20 13.16
C SER A 71 -2.90 20.11 14.14
N LEU A 72 -1.96 19.55 14.92
CA LEU A 72 -2.28 18.55 15.95
C LEU A 72 -3.19 19.11 17.05
N GLN A 73 -2.95 20.35 17.49
CA GLN A 73 -3.79 21.02 18.48
C GLN A 73 -5.20 21.28 17.94
N LEU A 74 -5.32 21.62 16.65
CA LEU A 74 -6.61 21.84 16.00
C LEU A 74 -7.39 20.56 15.75
N LEU A 75 -6.71 19.47 15.41
CA LEU A 75 -7.32 18.13 15.35
C LEU A 75 -7.81 17.69 16.74
N GLN A 76 -7.04 17.97 17.79
CA GLN A 76 -7.48 17.72 19.16
C GLN A 76 -8.69 18.59 19.53
N LEU A 77 -8.71 19.86 19.13
CA LEU A 77 -9.86 20.74 19.32
C LEU A 77 -11.09 20.21 18.57
N TYR A 78 -10.93 19.76 17.33
CA TYR A 78 -11.99 19.14 16.53
C TYR A 78 -12.61 17.95 17.27
N HIS A 79 -11.79 17.01 17.76
CA HIS A 79 -12.28 15.87 18.53
C HIS A 79 -13.01 16.29 19.81
N ASN A 80 -12.51 17.32 20.50
CA ASN A 80 -13.17 17.82 21.71
C ASN A 80 -14.53 18.46 21.41
N VAL A 81 -14.62 19.26 20.34
CA VAL A 81 -15.89 19.86 19.88
C VAL A 81 -16.86 18.78 19.41
N ARG A 82 -16.40 17.82 18.61
CA ARG A 82 -17.20 16.65 18.21
C ARG A 82 -17.78 15.91 19.42
N ASN A 83 -16.96 15.60 20.41
CA ASN A 83 -17.41 14.87 21.60
C ASN A 83 -18.40 15.70 22.42
N LEU A 84 -18.18 17.02 22.53
CA LEU A 84 -19.10 17.96 23.16
C LEU A 84 -20.46 17.97 22.46
N VAL A 85 -20.45 18.15 21.13
CA VAL A 85 -21.66 18.18 20.30
C VAL A 85 -22.39 16.84 20.37
N GLN A 86 -21.71 15.71 20.15
CA GLN A 86 -22.31 14.38 20.25
C GLN A 86 -22.94 14.12 21.63
N TYR A 87 -22.29 14.58 22.70
CA TYR A 87 -22.84 14.47 24.05
C TYR A 87 -24.16 15.25 24.19
N VAL A 88 -24.24 16.46 23.64
CA VAL A 88 -25.48 17.26 23.65
C VAL A 88 -26.55 16.66 22.74
N LEU A 89 -26.17 16.17 21.56
CA LEU A 89 -27.11 15.65 20.56
C LEU A 89 -27.71 14.30 20.92
N ASN A 90 -27.02 13.46 21.70
CA ASN A 90 -27.54 12.15 22.10
C ASN A 90 -28.77 12.24 23.02
N ASP A 91 -28.88 13.32 23.80
CA ASP A 91 -30.00 13.55 24.73
C ASP A 91 -31.14 14.37 24.10
N LEU A 92 -31.01 14.71 22.81
CA LEU A 92 -31.97 15.52 22.07
C LEU A 92 -32.94 14.64 21.26
N PRO A 93 -34.24 15.00 21.17
CA PRO A 93 -35.20 14.32 20.30
C PRO A 93 -34.81 14.43 18.82
N SER A 94 -35.03 13.36 18.05
CA SER A 94 -34.72 13.32 16.62
C SER A 94 -35.51 14.32 15.76
N GLU A 95 -36.70 14.73 16.20
CA GLU A 95 -37.61 15.65 15.47
C GLU A 95 -37.38 17.13 15.82
N ARG A 96 -36.15 17.50 16.17
CA ARG A 96 -35.81 18.87 16.55
C ARG A 96 -35.48 19.76 15.35
N ALA A 97 -35.50 21.07 15.58
CA ALA A 97 -34.90 22.03 14.66
C ALA A 97 -33.38 21.79 14.54
N VAL A 98 -32.85 22.04 13.35
CA VAL A 98 -31.41 22.03 13.08
C VAL A 98 -30.75 23.16 13.88
N LEU A 99 -29.71 22.82 14.63
CA LEU A 99 -28.91 23.70 15.48
C LEU A 99 -27.62 24.03 14.74
N SER A 100 -27.00 25.19 15.03
CA SER A 100 -25.74 25.55 14.36
C SER A 100 -24.63 24.54 14.64
N MET A 101 -24.62 23.93 15.83
CA MET A 101 -23.64 22.91 16.21
C MET A 101 -23.79 21.59 15.45
N ASP A 102 -24.89 21.37 14.72
CA ASP A 102 -25.01 20.21 13.81
C ASP A 102 -23.97 20.25 12.68
N GLU A 103 -23.59 21.46 12.28
CA GLU A 103 -22.63 21.71 11.19
C GLU A 103 -21.22 21.99 11.72
N TYR A 104 -20.88 21.54 12.94
CA TYR A 104 -19.61 21.85 13.60
C TYR A 104 -18.37 21.50 12.77
N SER A 105 -18.45 20.47 11.92
CA SER A 105 -17.39 20.04 11.02
C SER A 105 -17.00 21.13 10.03
N SER A 106 -17.99 21.87 9.50
CA SER A 106 -17.78 22.95 8.54
C SER A 106 -16.96 24.11 9.12
N TRP A 107 -16.92 24.28 10.45
CA TRP A 107 -16.21 25.37 11.10
C TRP A 107 -14.69 25.27 10.96
N PHE A 108 -14.19 24.05 10.78
CA PHE A 108 -12.76 23.76 10.68
C PHE A 108 -12.24 23.79 9.24
N GLY A 109 -13.13 23.86 8.25
CA GLY A 109 -12.75 23.90 6.83
C GLY A 109 -12.08 22.62 6.33
N GLU A 110 -11.97 22.52 5.01
CA GLU A 110 -11.35 21.37 4.34
C GLU A 110 -9.83 21.33 4.56
N GLU A 111 -9.22 22.47 4.87
CA GLU A 111 -7.78 22.58 5.09
C GLU A 111 -7.32 21.73 6.26
N LEU A 112 -8.10 21.64 7.34
CA LEU A 112 -7.72 20.83 8.50
C LEU A 112 -7.63 19.34 8.14
N ILE A 113 -8.55 18.83 7.33
CA ILE A 113 -8.57 17.42 6.98
C ILE A 113 -7.48 17.06 5.97
N LEU A 114 -7.14 17.99 5.07
CA LEU A 114 -6.00 17.82 4.18
C LEU A 114 -4.67 17.84 4.95
N GLU A 115 -4.53 18.75 5.92
CA GLU A 115 -3.38 18.78 6.83
C GLU A 115 -3.27 17.51 7.67
N TRP A 116 -4.39 16.93 8.10
CA TRP A 116 -4.39 15.63 8.76
C TRP A 116 -3.81 14.52 7.88
N PHE A 117 -4.17 14.46 6.60
CA PHE A 117 -3.59 13.47 5.69
C PHE A 117 -2.09 13.67 5.47
N LEU A 118 -1.61 14.93 5.45
CA LEU A 118 -0.18 15.23 5.41
C LEU A 118 0.52 14.74 6.69
N LEU A 119 -0.08 14.95 7.86
CA LEU A 119 0.44 14.43 9.13
C LEU A 119 0.46 12.90 9.12
N CYS A 120 -0.60 12.25 8.62
CA CYS A 120 -0.63 10.80 8.46
C CYS A 120 0.58 10.32 7.67
N ASP A 121 0.86 10.88 6.49
CA ASP A 121 2.04 10.51 5.70
C ASP A 121 3.35 10.70 6.49
N MET A 122 3.50 11.84 7.16
CA MET A 122 4.69 12.13 7.99
C MET A 122 4.92 11.08 9.10
N TYR A 123 3.85 10.54 9.69
CA TYR A 123 3.94 9.57 10.77
C TYR A 123 4.02 8.13 10.26
N THR A 124 3.21 7.73 9.27
CA THR A 124 3.13 6.34 8.79
C THR A 124 4.40 5.92 8.08
N LYS A 125 4.99 6.76 7.22
CA LYS A 125 6.21 6.45 6.46
C LYS A 125 7.37 5.94 7.34
N PRO A 126 7.77 6.63 8.43
CA PRO A 126 8.78 6.10 9.35
C PRO A 126 8.42 4.76 10.00
N PHE A 127 7.15 4.53 10.35
CA PHE A 127 6.72 3.24 10.92
C PHE A 127 6.83 2.12 9.91
N ILE A 128 6.35 2.34 8.68
CA ILE A 128 6.44 1.38 7.57
C ILE A 128 7.91 1.00 7.31
N LYS A 129 8.79 2.00 7.21
CA LYS A 129 10.24 1.76 7.02
C LYS A 129 10.83 0.94 8.17
N ARG A 130 10.49 1.25 9.42
CA ARG A 130 10.98 0.50 10.59
C ARG A 130 10.47 -0.94 10.60
N ALA A 131 9.20 -1.17 10.26
CA ALA A 131 8.62 -2.51 10.18
C ALA A 131 9.39 -3.38 9.17
N VAL A 132 9.65 -2.84 7.98
CA VAL A 132 10.44 -3.55 6.95
C VAL A 132 11.87 -3.78 7.40
N VAL A 133 12.53 -2.81 8.03
CA VAL A 133 13.90 -2.98 8.55
C VAL A 133 13.96 -4.08 9.62
N ALA A 134 12.96 -4.16 10.50
CA ALA A 134 12.89 -5.16 11.56
C ALA A 134 12.56 -6.58 11.06
N ASP A 135 11.90 -6.72 9.90
CA ASP A 135 11.51 -8.02 9.36
C ASP A 135 12.71 -8.83 8.87
N ASN A 136 12.92 -10.05 9.34
CA ASN A 136 14.03 -10.89 8.87
C ASN A 136 13.84 -11.44 7.44
N MET A 137 12.75 -11.08 6.74
CA MET A 137 12.34 -11.62 5.45
C MET A 137 12.15 -13.14 5.53
N GLU A 138 11.55 -13.58 6.63
CA GLU A 138 11.30 -14.98 6.95
C GLU A 138 9.81 -15.19 7.12
N ARG A 139 9.32 -16.33 6.64
CA ARG A 139 7.89 -16.64 6.73
C ARG A 139 7.47 -16.74 8.19
N LEU A 140 6.28 -16.23 8.49
CA LEU A 140 5.67 -16.38 9.81
C LEU A 140 5.45 -17.85 10.19
N ASN A 141 4.97 -18.66 9.24
CA ASN A 141 4.86 -20.12 9.37
C ASN A 141 4.63 -20.79 8.00
N ASN A 142 4.48 -22.12 7.97
CA ASN A 142 4.29 -22.89 6.73
C ASN A 142 3.04 -22.49 5.92
N ASN A 143 2.02 -21.92 6.57
CA ASN A 143 0.76 -21.52 5.93
C ASN A 143 0.71 -20.03 5.58
N ILE A 144 1.65 -19.23 6.10
CA ILE A 144 1.70 -17.78 5.94
C ILE A 144 3.04 -17.43 5.26
N PRO A 145 3.07 -17.30 3.92
CA PRO A 145 4.31 -17.15 3.17
C PRO A 145 4.94 -15.76 3.24
N HIS A 146 4.35 -14.84 4.00
CA HIS A 146 4.85 -13.49 4.21
C HIS A 146 5.50 -13.32 5.60
N GLY A 147 6.32 -12.30 5.74
CA GLY A 147 7.03 -11.90 6.94
C GLY A 147 6.19 -11.08 7.91
N THR A 148 6.88 -10.60 8.95
CA THR A 148 6.30 -9.85 10.07
C THR A 148 5.94 -8.42 9.72
N SER A 149 6.51 -7.82 8.67
CA SER A 149 6.19 -6.43 8.31
C SER A 149 4.80 -6.26 7.69
N VAL A 150 4.23 -7.32 7.10
CA VAL A 150 2.89 -7.28 6.52
C VAL A 150 1.81 -6.92 7.54
N PRO A 151 1.64 -7.66 8.65
CA PRO A 151 0.60 -7.33 9.63
C PRO A 151 0.80 -5.93 10.22
N ASP A 152 2.04 -5.49 10.46
CA ASP A 152 2.32 -4.13 10.97
C ASP A 152 1.83 -3.05 9.99
N VAL A 153 2.11 -3.21 8.70
CA VAL A 153 1.70 -2.25 7.67
C VAL A 153 0.20 -2.29 7.41
N VAL A 154 -0.41 -3.48 7.48
CA VAL A 154 -1.86 -3.64 7.43
C VAL A 154 -2.53 -2.90 8.60
N SER A 155 -2.02 -3.04 9.83
CA SER A 155 -2.51 -2.29 10.98
C SER A 155 -2.32 -0.78 10.80
N ILE A 156 -1.20 -0.32 10.22
CA ILE A 156 -1.02 1.11 9.92
C ILE A 156 -2.10 1.62 8.97
N ILE A 157 -2.39 0.90 7.89
CA ILE A 157 -3.42 1.28 6.90
C ILE A 157 -4.81 1.26 7.54
N ASP A 158 -5.16 0.20 8.25
CA ASP A 158 -6.48 0.04 8.85
C ASP A 158 -6.68 1.01 10.03
N GLU A 159 -5.78 1.02 11.00
CA GLU A 159 -5.96 1.73 12.26
C GLU A 159 -5.62 3.22 12.18
N MET A 160 -4.53 3.59 11.49
CA MET A 160 -4.06 4.98 11.48
C MET A 160 -4.67 5.81 10.35
N VAL A 161 -5.13 5.18 9.26
CA VAL A 161 -5.72 5.87 8.11
C VAL A 161 -7.24 5.67 8.07
N ILE A 162 -7.72 4.43 7.93
CA ILE A 162 -9.15 4.16 7.70
C ILE A 162 -9.99 4.38 8.96
N ASP A 163 -9.56 3.83 10.10
CA ASP A 163 -10.32 3.91 11.34
C ASP A 163 -10.36 5.33 11.90
N VAL A 164 -9.26 6.08 11.80
CA VAL A 164 -9.26 7.49 12.20
C VAL A 164 -10.21 8.28 11.30
N TRP A 165 -10.15 8.09 9.98
CA TRP A 165 -11.07 8.74 9.04
C TRP A 165 -12.54 8.48 9.39
N THR A 166 -12.91 7.21 9.58
CA THR A 166 -14.30 6.84 9.92
C THR A 166 -14.73 7.40 11.28
N LYS A 167 -13.83 7.43 12.27
CA LYS A 167 -14.10 8.00 13.59
C LYS A 167 -14.22 9.52 13.58
N LEU A 168 -13.58 10.21 12.63
CA LEU A 168 -13.71 11.67 12.52
C LEU A 168 -15.15 12.10 12.23
N THR A 169 -15.97 11.25 11.61
CA THR A 169 -17.35 11.60 11.19
C THR A 169 -17.38 12.93 10.42
N TRP A 170 -16.35 13.15 9.60
CA TRP A 170 -16.20 14.36 8.82
C TRP A 170 -17.32 14.45 7.79
N GLU A 171 -17.79 15.66 7.47
CA GLU A 171 -18.76 15.80 6.39
C GLU A 171 -18.12 15.48 5.05
N GLU A 172 -18.50 14.32 4.54
CA GLU A 172 -17.92 13.69 3.37
C GLU A 172 -18.03 14.57 2.12
N GLN A 173 -16.91 15.04 1.58
CA GLN A 173 -16.86 15.76 0.30
C GLN A 173 -15.98 15.02 -0.70
N PHE A 174 -16.16 15.28 -2.01
CA PHE A 174 -15.42 14.55 -3.06
C PHE A 174 -13.88 14.60 -2.87
N TYR A 175 -13.32 15.77 -2.55
CA TYR A 175 -11.86 15.95 -2.43
C TYR A 175 -11.25 15.24 -1.21
N THR A 176 -12.00 15.12 -0.11
CA THR A 176 -11.52 14.44 1.10
C THR A 176 -11.42 12.93 0.91
N HIS A 177 -12.26 12.35 0.04
CA HIS A 177 -12.13 10.96 -0.38
C HIS A 177 -10.93 10.72 -1.28
N ALA A 178 -10.63 11.67 -2.18
CA ALA A 178 -9.41 11.59 -2.99
C ALA A 178 -8.15 11.60 -2.09
N ALA A 179 -8.15 12.42 -1.04
CA ALA A 179 -7.08 12.45 -0.05
C ALA A 179 -6.97 11.14 0.75
N LEU A 180 -8.09 10.52 1.13
CA LEU A 180 -8.09 9.18 1.76
C LEU A 180 -7.46 8.12 0.86
N LEU A 181 -7.86 8.10 -0.42
CA LEU A 181 -7.32 7.18 -1.41
C LEU A 181 -5.82 7.40 -1.61
N ASP A 182 -5.38 8.65 -1.70
CA ASP A 182 -3.97 8.98 -1.87
C ASP A 182 -3.13 8.64 -0.63
N ALA A 183 -3.68 8.77 0.58
CA ALA A 183 -3.01 8.35 1.81
C ALA A 183 -2.81 6.82 1.88
N VAL A 184 -3.84 6.04 1.53
CA VAL A 184 -3.74 4.56 1.43
C VAL A 184 -2.73 4.16 0.37
N ARG A 185 -2.79 4.81 -0.80
CA ARG A 185 -1.82 4.61 -1.88
C ARG A 185 -0.39 4.87 -1.39
N THR A 186 -0.15 6.01 -0.75
CA THR A 186 1.17 6.41 -0.27
C THR A 186 1.74 5.40 0.72
N CYS A 187 0.94 4.91 1.67
CA CYS A 187 1.38 3.88 2.63
C CYS A 187 1.90 2.62 1.94
N VAL A 188 1.18 2.13 0.93
CA VAL A 188 1.59 0.92 0.22
C VAL A 188 2.77 1.16 -0.70
N MET A 189 2.83 2.32 -1.37
CA MET A 189 3.98 2.69 -2.18
C MET A 189 5.25 2.79 -1.32
N ASP A 190 5.15 3.38 -0.14
CA ASP A 190 6.25 3.45 0.82
C ASP A 190 6.67 2.07 1.34
N TYR A 191 5.71 1.15 1.49
CA TYR A 191 6.02 -0.24 1.85
C TYR A 191 6.79 -0.96 0.74
N VAL A 192 6.27 -0.91 -0.49
CA VAL A 192 6.89 -1.54 -1.65
C VAL A 192 8.31 -0.99 -1.86
N GLN A 193 8.48 0.33 -1.74
CA GLN A 193 9.79 0.97 -1.84
C GLN A 193 10.73 0.52 -0.70
N ALA A 194 10.24 0.45 0.54
CA ALA A 194 11.06 0.01 1.67
C ALA A 194 11.52 -1.44 1.53
N VAL A 195 10.64 -2.33 1.05
CA VAL A 195 11.00 -3.74 0.74
C VAL A 195 12.09 -3.78 -0.33
N TYR A 196 11.92 -3.02 -1.41
CA TYR A 196 12.93 -2.93 -2.46
C TYR A 196 14.29 -2.41 -1.94
N ASP A 197 14.29 -1.30 -1.19
CA ASP A 197 15.50 -0.71 -0.63
C ASP A 197 16.24 -1.71 0.27
N LYS A 198 15.50 -2.49 1.06
CA LYS A 198 16.07 -3.55 1.89
C LYS A 198 16.69 -4.66 1.06
N LEU A 199 16.00 -5.10 0.00
CA LEU A 199 16.52 -6.15 -0.88
C LEU A 199 17.86 -5.76 -1.51
N VAL A 200 17.98 -4.49 -1.93
CA VAL A 200 19.21 -3.93 -2.51
C VAL A 200 20.31 -3.78 -1.46
N THR A 201 19.99 -3.23 -0.29
CA THR A 201 20.98 -2.89 0.75
C THR A 201 21.62 -4.13 1.38
N GLU A 202 20.85 -5.19 1.60
CA GLU A 202 21.36 -6.43 2.23
C GLU A 202 21.97 -7.40 1.22
N ASP A 203 22.10 -7.01 -0.05
CA ASP A 203 22.66 -7.81 -1.13
C ASP A 203 22.06 -9.23 -1.17
N PHE A 204 20.73 -9.33 -1.07
CA PHE A 204 20.03 -10.61 -1.26
C PHE A 204 20.24 -11.19 -2.67
N TYR A 205 20.76 -10.36 -3.58
CA TYR A 205 21.17 -10.67 -4.96
C TYR A 205 22.64 -11.11 -5.08
N GLY A 206 23.38 -11.16 -3.97
CA GLY A 206 24.83 -11.17 -3.93
C GLY A 206 25.49 -12.35 -4.63
N ALA A 207 26.41 -12.02 -5.54
CA ALA A 207 27.27 -12.90 -6.32
C ALA A 207 28.13 -13.89 -5.51
N LYS A 208 28.11 -13.82 -4.16
CA LYS A 208 28.88 -14.66 -3.25
C LYS A 208 28.14 -15.89 -2.74
N LYS A 209 26.81 -15.96 -2.83
CA LYS A 209 26.03 -17.14 -2.44
C LYS A 209 25.64 -17.92 -3.69
N ASN A 210 25.82 -19.24 -3.64
CA ASN A 210 25.60 -20.21 -4.71
C ASN A 210 24.39 -19.85 -5.60
N LEU A 211 24.55 -19.99 -6.92
CA LEU A 211 23.57 -19.84 -8.02
C LEU A 211 22.13 -20.31 -7.66
N GLY A 212 21.39 -19.61 -6.81
CA GLY A 212 20.12 -20.09 -6.27
C GLY A 212 19.24 -18.93 -5.88
N ILE A 213 17.94 -19.06 -6.13
CA ILE A 213 16.94 -18.14 -5.63
C ILE A 213 16.93 -18.24 -4.11
N ASN A 214 17.09 -17.11 -3.43
CA ASN A 214 17.04 -17.03 -1.97
C ASN A 214 15.58 -17.07 -1.52
N GLU A 215 15.25 -17.88 -0.51
CA GLU A 215 13.92 -17.94 0.09
C GLU A 215 13.42 -16.56 0.55
N LYS A 216 14.32 -15.73 1.06
CA LYS A 216 14.02 -14.35 1.49
C LYS A 216 13.50 -13.46 0.36
N LEU A 217 13.91 -13.75 -0.88
CA LEU A 217 13.39 -13.07 -2.07
C LEU A 217 11.93 -13.45 -2.33
N CYS A 218 11.59 -14.72 -2.14
CA CYS A 218 10.22 -15.20 -2.27
C CYS A 218 9.32 -14.66 -1.15
N VAL A 219 9.86 -14.49 0.07
CA VAL A 219 9.13 -13.84 1.16
C VAL A 219 8.83 -12.38 0.80
N ALA A 220 9.80 -11.61 0.31
CA ALA A 220 9.56 -10.23 -0.12
C ALA A 220 8.49 -10.10 -1.24
N MET A 221 8.41 -11.08 -2.14
CA MET A 221 7.31 -11.14 -3.13
C MET A 221 5.96 -11.42 -2.47
N SER A 222 5.94 -12.37 -1.53
CA SER A 222 4.74 -12.74 -0.79
C SER A 222 4.27 -11.59 0.10
N ASP A 223 5.19 -10.79 0.64
CA ASP A 223 4.93 -9.62 1.47
C ASP A 223 4.19 -8.53 0.70
N THR A 224 4.74 -8.15 -0.45
CA THR A 224 4.14 -7.12 -1.31
C THR A 224 2.80 -7.58 -1.88
N TYR A 225 2.67 -8.86 -2.21
CA TYR A 225 1.41 -9.44 -2.64
C TYR A 225 0.37 -9.52 -1.51
N ALA A 226 0.78 -9.85 -0.27
CA ALA A 226 -0.13 -9.93 0.86
C ALA A 226 -0.72 -8.57 1.23
N VAL A 227 0.08 -7.50 1.20
CA VAL A 227 -0.43 -6.13 1.35
C VAL A 227 -1.38 -5.77 0.22
N PHE A 228 -1.08 -6.17 -1.02
CA PHE A 228 -2.00 -5.98 -2.16
C PHE A 228 -3.32 -6.73 -1.99
N GLU A 229 -3.28 -7.96 -1.49
CA GLU A 229 -4.49 -8.74 -1.21
C GLU A 229 -5.36 -8.06 -0.14
N HIS A 230 -4.74 -7.53 0.91
CA HIS A 230 -5.44 -6.75 1.94
C HIS A 230 -6.15 -5.51 1.38
N LEU A 231 -5.66 -4.94 0.28
CA LEU A 231 -6.32 -3.79 -0.33
C LEU A 231 -7.67 -4.14 -0.95
N TYR A 232 -7.94 -5.39 -1.31
CA TYR A 232 -9.30 -5.79 -1.70
C TYR A 232 -10.26 -5.69 -0.51
N THR A 233 -9.81 -6.04 0.69
CA THR A 233 -10.59 -5.86 1.93
C THR A 233 -10.77 -4.38 2.24
N THR A 234 -9.68 -3.61 2.16
CA THR A 234 -9.70 -2.14 2.31
C THR A 234 -10.64 -1.47 1.32
N LYS A 235 -10.65 -1.92 0.06
CA LYS A 235 -11.55 -1.44 -1.00
C LYS A 235 -13.02 -1.57 -0.60
N ASN A 236 -13.40 -2.67 0.05
CA ASN A 236 -14.77 -2.85 0.51
C ASN A 236 -15.13 -1.90 1.66
N LYS A 237 -14.19 -1.64 2.59
CA LYS A 237 -14.37 -0.63 3.65
C LYS A 237 -14.56 0.76 3.06
N ILE A 238 -13.68 1.17 2.14
CA ILE A 238 -13.73 2.47 1.47
C ILE A 238 -15.00 2.61 0.61
N LYS A 239 -15.42 1.56 -0.10
CA LYS A 239 -16.72 1.56 -0.81
C LYS A 239 -17.90 1.76 0.13
N GLY A 240 -17.86 1.18 1.34
CA GLY A 240 -18.88 1.40 2.36
C GLY A 240 -19.00 2.87 2.76
N ILE A 241 -17.86 3.53 2.98
CA ILE A 241 -17.77 4.97 3.25
C ILE A 241 -18.35 5.76 2.07
N LEU A 242 -17.87 5.50 0.85
CA LEU A 242 -18.26 6.27 -0.33
C LEU A 242 -19.74 6.14 -0.69
N ARG A 243 -20.38 5.00 -0.41
CA ARG A 243 -21.84 4.84 -0.64
C ARG A 243 -22.68 5.82 0.19
N VAL A 244 -22.20 6.21 1.37
CA VAL A 244 -22.87 7.21 2.21
C VAL A 244 -22.82 8.57 1.50
N ALA A 245 -21.65 8.97 1.00
CA ALA A 245 -21.50 10.17 0.18
C ALA A 245 -22.34 10.12 -1.11
N GLU A 246 -22.32 9.01 -1.86
CA GLU A 246 -23.11 8.85 -3.09
C GLU A 246 -24.60 9.08 -2.83
N SER A 247 -25.14 8.52 -1.73
CA SER A 247 -26.52 8.73 -1.32
C SER A 247 -26.81 10.17 -0.90
N LYS A 248 -25.86 10.88 -0.28
CA LYS A 248 -26.03 12.26 0.20
C LYS A 248 -25.94 13.29 -0.93
N TYR A 249 -25.10 13.04 -1.95
CA TYR A 249 -24.79 14.03 -2.99
C TYR A 249 -25.23 13.63 -4.42
N GLY A 250 -25.77 12.42 -4.62
CA GLY A 250 -26.41 12.02 -5.87
C GLY A 250 -25.44 11.72 -7.03
N PHE A 251 -24.18 11.34 -6.75
CA PHE A 251 -23.22 10.88 -7.76
C PHE A 251 -22.89 9.40 -7.59
N THR A 252 -22.24 8.79 -8.60
CA THR A 252 -21.74 7.40 -8.54
C THR A 252 -20.25 7.36 -8.86
N ILE A 253 -19.45 6.79 -7.97
CA ILE A 253 -18.01 6.61 -8.13
C ILE A 253 -17.76 5.24 -8.76
N MET A 254 -17.43 5.25 -10.06
CA MET A 254 -17.04 4.05 -10.80
C MET A 254 -15.61 3.61 -10.43
N ASP A 255 -15.53 2.79 -9.39
CA ASP A 255 -14.33 2.11 -8.88
C ASP A 255 -13.15 3.00 -8.40
N PRO A 256 -13.26 3.56 -7.17
CA PRO A 256 -12.25 4.47 -6.60
C PRO A 256 -10.86 3.85 -6.44
N MET A 257 -10.77 2.52 -6.37
CA MET A 257 -9.53 1.78 -6.09
C MET A 257 -8.90 1.19 -7.36
N ALA A 258 -9.50 1.36 -8.53
CA ALA A 258 -8.96 0.81 -9.78
C ALA A 258 -7.59 1.42 -10.12
N SER A 259 -7.43 2.74 -9.96
CA SER A 259 -6.16 3.46 -10.15
C SER A 259 -5.07 2.93 -9.22
N ILE A 260 -5.41 2.76 -7.94
CA ILE A 260 -4.49 2.30 -6.90
C ILE A 260 -4.06 0.85 -7.15
N GLY A 261 -5.03 -0.04 -7.44
CA GLY A 261 -4.77 -1.43 -7.76
C GLY A 261 -3.90 -1.58 -9.01
N ASN A 262 -4.15 -0.80 -10.06
CA ASN A 262 -3.33 -0.80 -11.27
C ASN A 262 -1.91 -0.30 -11.01
N GLN A 263 -1.75 0.78 -10.25
CA GLN A 263 -0.42 1.32 -9.92
C GLN A 263 0.38 0.32 -9.08
N MET A 264 -0.23 -0.28 -8.05
CA MET A 264 0.46 -1.30 -7.25
C MET A 264 0.79 -2.55 -8.05
N GLN A 265 -0.07 -2.95 -8.98
CA GLN A 265 0.25 -4.05 -9.88
C GLN A 265 1.48 -3.72 -10.76
N ILE A 266 1.65 -2.46 -11.19
CA ILE A 266 2.86 -2.00 -11.90
C ILE A 266 4.10 -2.10 -11.01
N GLU A 267 4.02 -1.67 -9.75
CA GLU A 267 5.18 -1.64 -8.84
C GLU A 267 5.55 -3.03 -8.32
N ILE A 268 4.56 -3.87 -8.02
CA ILE A 268 4.75 -5.30 -7.77
C ILE A 268 5.40 -5.91 -9.01
N SER A 269 4.92 -5.58 -10.21
CA SER A 269 5.57 -6.05 -11.45
C SER A 269 7.03 -5.57 -11.54
N ALA A 270 7.38 -4.39 -11.03
CA ALA A 270 8.77 -3.91 -10.99
C ALA A 270 9.65 -4.76 -10.07
N ILE A 271 9.20 -5.09 -8.85
CA ILE A 271 9.91 -6.03 -7.95
C ILE A 271 10.02 -7.41 -8.61
N TYR A 272 8.95 -7.89 -9.24
CA TYR A 272 8.98 -9.13 -9.99
C TYR A 272 10.01 -9.05 -11.12
N LEU A 273 10.11 -7.95 -11.86
CA LEU A 273 11.10 -7.77 -12.92
C LEU A 273 12.54 -7.83 -12.40
N ILE A 274 12.81 -7.31 -11.20
CA ILE A 274 14.14 -7.42 -10.57
C ILE A 274 14.47 -8.88 -10.26
N ILE A 275 13.52 -9.60 -9.69
CA ILE A 275 13.65 -11.02 -9.37
C ILE A 275 13.82 -11.85 -10.65
N LEU A 276 13.05 -11.52 -11.69
CA LEU A 276 13.12 -12.14 -12.99
C LEU A 276 14.43 -11.81 -13.72
N ASP A 277 15.00 -10.62 -13.53
CA ASP A 277 16.31 -10.28 -14.11
C ASP A 277 17.44 -11.08 -13.44
N GLU A 278 17.34 -11.35 -12.14
CA GLU A 278 18.27 -12.24 -11.45
C GLU A 278 18.12 -13.69 -11.89
N ILE A 279 16.89 -14.20 -11.97
CA ILE A 279 16.62 -15.52 -12.54
C ILE A 279 17.16 -15.60 -13.96
N LYS A 280 16.97 -14.56 -14.78
CA LYS A 280 17.53 -14.46 -16.13
C LYS A 280 19.06 -14.48 -16.13
N LYS A 281 19.75 -13.76 -15.24
CA LYS A 281 21.23 -13.79 -15.13
C LYS A 281 21.73 -15.18 -14.77
N ILE A 282 21.07 -15.84 -13.82
CA ILE A 282 21.34 -17.22 -13.41
C ILE A 282 21.17 -18.17 -14.61
N PHE A 283 20.02 -18.12 -15.28
CA PHE A 283 19.74 -18.95 -16.46
C PHE A 283 20.71 -18.68 -17.62
N GLN A 284 21.10 -17.42 -17.84
CA GLN A 284 22.08 -17.07 -18.87
C GLN A 284 23.47 -17.62 -18.58
N LYS A 285 23.94 -17.57 -17.32
CA LYS A 285 25.20 -18.19 -16.90
C LYS A 285 25.14 -19.70 -17.14
N PHE A 286 24.02 -20.32 -16.79
CA PHE A 286 23.78 -21.74 -16.97
C PHE A 286 23.76 -22.15 -18.46
N ILE A 287 23.01 -21.45 -19.31
CA ILE A 287 22.91 -21.71 -20.76
C ILE A 287 24.26 -21.52 -21.46
N LYS A 288 25.05 -20.52 -21.06
CA LYS A 288 26.44 -20.38 -21.54
C LYS A 288 27.29 -21.60 -21.19
N ARG A 289 27.06 -22.22 -20.02
CA ARG A 289 27.76 -23.43 -19.58
C ARG A 289 27.33 -24.64 -20.40
N VAL A 290 26.03 -24.81 -20.61
CA VAL A 290 25.44 -25.85 -21.49
C VAL A 290 26.00 -25.76 -22.90
N LEU A 291 25.97 -24.57 -23.50
CA LEU A 291 26.44 -24.35 -24.88
C LEU A 291 27.95 -24.57 -25.03
N ARG A 292 28.76 -24.25 -24.02
CA ARG A 292 30.20 -24.56 -24.02
C ARG A 292 30.44 -26.06 -23.85
N GLY A 293 29.72 -26.72 -22.94
CA GLY A 293 29.85 -28.17 -22.72
C GLY A 293 29.44 -29.00 -23.93
N THR A 294 28.47 -28.53 -24.75
CA THR A 294 28.12 -29.17 -26.03
C THR A 294 29.16 -28.97 -27.13
N LEU A 295 30.09 -28.03 -26.98
CA LEU A 295 31.22 -27.82 -27.90
C LEU A 295 32.44 -28.66 -27.53
N ASP A 296 32.56 -29.06 -26.25
CA ASP A 296 33.51 -30.07 -25.81
C ASP A 296 32.95 -31.46 -26.14
N ILE A 297 33.49 -32.06 -27.19
CA ILE A 297 33.06 -33.28 -27.91
C ILE A 297 32.89 -34.55 -27.02
N PHE A 298 33.12 -34.48 -25.71
CA PHE A 298 33.17 -35.62 -24.80
C PHE A 298 31.98 -35.79 -23.84
N MET A 299 31.03 -34.85 -23.75
CA MET A 299 29.80 -35.06 -22.98
C MET A 299 28.61 -35.32 -23.91
N SER A 300 27.91 -36.44 -23.69
CA SER A 300 26.64 -36.68 -24.35
C SER A 300 25.66 -35.56 -24.01
N SER A 301 24.98 -35.03 -25.03
CA SER A 301 23.98 -33.95 -24.90
C SER A 301 22.90 -34.26 -23.86
N SER A 302 22.65 -35.54 -23.55
CA SER A 302 21.72 -35.98 -22.52
C SER A 302 22.11 -35.57 -21.10
N THR A 303 23.41 -35.59 -20.77
CA THR A 303 23.89 -35.31 -19.40
C THR A 303 23.74 -33.83 -19.05
N ILE A 304 24.05 -32.96 -20.01
CA ILE A 304 23.96 -31.51 -19.87
C ILE A 304 22.49 -31.06 -19.76
N ILE A 305 21.59 -31.69 -20.52
CA ILE A 305 20.14 -31.45 -20.43
C ILE A 305 19.60 -31.93 -19.08
N ALA A 306 20.07 -33.09 -18.57
CA ALA A 306 19.67 -33.58 -17.26
C ALA A 306 20.07 -32.62 -16.12
N GLU A 307 21.30 -32.09 -16.14
CA GLU A 307 21.74 -31.06 -15.18
C GLU A 307 20.89 -29.79 -15.26
N ALA A 308 20.46 -29.40 -16.48
CA ALA A 308 19.56 -28.27 -16.69
C ALA A 308 18.20 -28.50 -16.04
N CYS A 309 17.59 -29.65 -16.32
CA CYS A 309 16.30 -30.01 -15.76
C CYS A 309 16.36 -30.06 -14.23
N ALA A 310 17.38 -30.70 -13.65
CA ALA A 310 17.56 -30.78 -12.20
C ALA A 310 17.73 -29.40 -11.55
N TYR A 311 18.45 -28.48 -12.21
CA TYR A 311 18.60 -27.12 -11.72
C TYR A 311 17.29 -26.34 -11.74
N ILE A 312 16.55 -26.41 -12.87
CA ILE A 312 15.25 -25.76 -13.02
C ILE A 312 14.26 -26.33 -12.01
N GLU A 313 14.23 -27.65 -11.84
CA GLU A 313 13.36 -28.33 -10.88
C GLU A 313 13.60 -27.84 -9.45
N LYS A 314 14.85 -27.76 -9.01
CA LYS A 314 15.20 -27.21 -7.69
C LYS A 314 14.77 -25.75 -7.52
N VAL A 315 14.94 -24.93 -8.56
CA VAL A 315 14.49 -23.53 -8.56
C VAL A 315 12.96 -23.45 -8.45
N LEU A 316 12.24 -24.25 -9.24
CA LEU A 316 10.78 -24.30 -9.24
C LEU A 316 10.25 -24.84 -7.91
N GLU A 317 10.92 -25.80 -7.29
CA GLU A 317 10.57 -26.31 -5.95
C GLU A 317 10.69 -25.21 -4.90
N ILE A 318 11.79 -24.46 -4.87
CA ILE A 318 11.96 -23.32 -3.95
C ILE A 318 10.85 -22.29 -4.18
N LEU A 319 10.58 -21.92 -5.43
CA LEU A 319 9.53 -20.97 -5.77
C LEU A 319 8.14 -21.47 -5.38
N TYR A 320 7.84 -22.73 -5.65
CA TYR A 320 6.55 -23.36 -5.35
C TYR A 320 6.31 -23.43 -3.85
N LEU A 321 7.33 -23.79 -3.09
CA LEU A 321 7.24 -23.86 -1.63
C LEU A 321 7.10 -22.48 -1.02
N ASN A 322 7.72 -21.43 -1.58
CA ASN A 322 7.85 -20.10 -0.96
C ASN A 322 6.89 -19.02 -1.48
N LEU A 323 6.20 -19.23 -2.59
CA LEU A 323 5.29 -18.26 -3.16
C LEU A 323 3.84 -18.70 -3.03
N LYS A 324 2.92 -17.73 -2.97
CA LYS A 324 1.50 -18.00 -3.23
C LYS A 324 1.30 -18.49 -4.67
N ALA A 325 0.23 -19.24 -4.90
CA ALA A 325 -0.05 -19.87 -6.19
C ALA A 325 -0.07 -18.87 -7.36
N GLU A 326 -0.66 -17.69 -7.16
CA GLU A 326 -0.76 -16.63 -8.14
C GLU A 326 0.62 -16.04 -8.47
N SER A 327 1.40 -15.72 -7.44
CA SER A 327 2.79 -15.25 -7.56
C SER A 327 3.67 -16.27 -8.26
N PHE A 328 3.55 -17.54 -7.87
CA PHE A 328 4.26 -18.66 -8.48
C PHE A 328 3.93 -18.77 -9.98
N TYR A 329 2.65 -18.70 -10.35
CA TYR A 329 2.23 -18.79 -11.75
C TYR A 329 2.81 -17.64 -12.60
N ILE A 330 2.83 -16.41 -12.06
CA ILE A 330 3.44 -15.25 -12.75
C ILE A 330 4.94 -15.48 -12.97
N VAL A 331 5.66 -15.94 -11.95
CA VAL A 331 7.10 -16.22 -12.05
C VAL A 331 7.37 -17.38 -13.02
N LEU A 332 6.63 -18.47 -12.90
CA LEU A 332 6.73 -19.65 -13.77
C LEU A 332 6.54 -19.28 -15.25
N ARG A 333 5.54 -18.46 -15.57
CA ARG A 333 5.30 -17.97 -16.94
C ARG A 333 6.51 -17.22 -17.48
N HIS A 334 7.14 -16.37 -16.68
CA HIS A 334 8.34 -15.63 -17.10
C HIS A 334 9.57 -16.54 -17.23
N ILE A 335 9.77 -17.48 -16.30
CA ILE A 335 10.82 -18.51 -16.41
C ILE A 335 10.66 -19.29 -17.70
N TRP A 336 9.44 -19.68 -18.05
CA TRP A 336 9.14 -20.41 -19.28
C TRP A 336 9.49 -19.58 -20.53
N ILE A 337 9.05 -18.32 -20.59
CA ILE A 337 9.38 -17.39 -21.68
C ILE A 337 10.90 -17.22 -21.82
N LEU A 338 11.62 -17.03 -20.69
CA LEU A 338 13.07 -16.87 -20.67
C LEU A 338 13.79 -18.13 -21.14
N THR A 339 13.32 -19.31 -20.71
CA THR A 339 13.88 -20.61 -21.09
C THR A 339 13.75 -20.82 -22.59
N ILE A 340 12.54 -20.69 -23.15
CA ILE A 340 12.30 -20.80 -24.60
C ILE A 340 13.14 -19.79 -25.39
N SER A 341 13.14 -18.52 -24.96
CA SER A 341 13.86 -17.45 -25.66
C SER A 341 15.37 -17.68 -25.67
N SER A 342 15.89 -18.33 -24.64
CA SER A 342 17.32 -18.61 -24.52
C SER A 342 17.73 -19.87 -25.27
N VAL A 343 16.90 -20.92 -25.25
CA VAL A 343 17.07 -22.11 -26.10
C VAL A 343 17.02 -21.73 -27.58
N LYS A 344 16.05 -20.90 -28.00
CA LYS A 344 15.94 -20.40 -29.37
C LYS A 344 17.19 -19.65 -29.83
N ARG A 345 17.74 -18.79 -28.96
CA ARG A 345 19.02 -18.08 -29.22
C ARG A 345 20.21 -19.04 -29.30
N GLY A 346 20.29 -20.01 -28.39
CA GLY A 346 21.34 -21.03 -28.40
C GLY A 346 21.33 -21.88 -29.69
N LEU A 347 20.14 -22.29 -30.15
CA LEU A 347 19.98 -23.02 -31.42
C LEU A 347 20.37 -22.17 -32.64
N GLY A 348 20.05 -20.88 -32.63
CA GLY A 348 20.51 -19.94 -33.66
C GLY A 348 22.04 -19.87 -33.74
N TYR A 349 22.69 -19.74 -32.58
CA TYR A 349 24.15 -19.73 -32.50
C TYR A 349 24.78 -21.05 -32.98
N TYR A 350 24.18 -22.19 -32.62
CA TYR A 350 24.65 -23.49 -33.10
C TYR A 350 24.55 -23.64 -34.62
N LYS A 351 23.47 -23.13 -35.23
CA LYS A 351 23.28 -23.14 -36.69
C LYS A 351 24.36 -22.31 -37.40
N GLU A 352 24.67 -21.12 -36.88
CA GLU A 352 25.76 -20.28 -37.41
C GLU A 352 27.14 -20.92 -37.23
N LEU A 353 27.39 -21.54 -36.08
CA LEU A 353 28.66 -22.20 -35.80
C LEU A 353 28.85 -23.42 -36.70
N LYS A 354 27.81 -24.24 -36.89
CA LYS A 354 27.81 -25.37 -37.81
C LYS A 354 28.11 -24.92 -39.24
N GLN A 355 27.47 -23.84 -39.71
CA GLN A 355 27.77 -23.26 -41.02
C GLN A 355 29.23 -22.80 -41.14
N LYS A 356 29.78 -22.14 -40.11
CA LYS A 356 31.19 -21.71 -40.10
C LYS A 356 32.17 -22.88 -40.10
N ILE A 357 31.88 -23.96 -39.37
CA ILE A 357 32.69 -25.17 -39.35
C ILE A 357 32.63 -25.88 -40.71
N GLU A 358 31.45 -26.05 -41.30
CA GLU A 358 31.28 -26.63 -42.64
C GLU A 358 32.00 -25.80 -43.72
N LEU A 359 31.96 -24.46 -43.62
CA LEU A 359 32.74 -23.58 -44.49
C LEU A 359 34.24 -23.76 -44.31
N LYS A 360 34.74 -23.82 -43.07
CA LYS A 360 36.17 -24.06 -42.79
C LYS A 360 36.65 -25.42 -43.29
N LEU A 361 35.87 -26.48 -43.10
CA LEU A 361 36.17 -27.82 -43.60
C LEU A 361 36.21 -27.85 -45.14
N LYS A 362 35.24 -27.23 -45.82
CA LYS A 362 35.25 -27.11 -47.29
C LYS A 362 36.46 -26.32 -47.82
N ILE A 363 36.91 -25.29 -47.10
CA ILE A 363 38.11 -24.53 -47.45
C ILE A 363 39.36 -25.39 -47.26
N GLN A 364 39.46 -26.12 -46.14
CA GLN A 364 40.58 -27.03 -45.87
C GLN A 364 40.70 -28.13 -46.94
N ASP A 365 39.60 -28.77 -47.32
CA ASP A 365 39.57 -29.79 -48.38
C ASP A 365 40.02 -29.22 -49.74
N LYS A 366 39.58 -27.99 -50.08
CA LYS A 366 40.04 -27.31 -51.30
C LYS A 366 41.54 -26.99 -51.28
N THR A 367 42.08 -26.54 -50.14
CA THR A 367 43.53 -26.31 -50.01
C THR A 367 44.34 -27.61 -50.02
N LEU A 368 43.82 -28.71 -49.49
CA LEU A 368 44.43 -30.04 -49.58
C LEU A 368 44.43 -30.56 -51.02
N LEU A 369 43.32 -30.41 -51.74
CA LEU A 369 43.21 -30.72 -53.18
C LEU A 369 44.14 -29.85 -54.04
N GLN A 370 44.26 -28.55 -53.75
CA GLN A 370 45.20 -27.66 -54.46
C GLN A 370 46.66 -28.01 -54.18
N LYS A 371 47.01 -28.39 -52.95
CA LYS A 371 48.36 -28.88 -52.61
C LYS A 371 48.65 -30.23 -53.29
N ALA A 372 47.66 -31.13 -53.37
CA ALA A 372 47.80 -32.38 -54.11
C ALA A 372 47.99 -32.15 -55.62
N TYR A 373 47.30 -31.17 -56.20
CA TYR A 373 47.45 -30.77 -57.61
C TYR A 373 48.78 -30.08 -57.95
N LEU A 374 49.47 -29.52 -56.95
CA LEU A 374 50.78 -28.88 -57.11
C LEU A 374 51.95 -29.85 -56.85
N CYS A 375 51.67 -31.08 -56.42
CA CYS A 375 52.65 -32.14 -56.17
C CYS A 375 52.61 -33.28 -57.21
N VAL A 376 51.77 -33.15 -58.25
CA VAL A 376 51.78 -33.98 -59.48
C VAL A 376 52.35 -33.13 -60.60
#